data_AF-A0A3B0WES8-F1
#
_entry.id   AF-A0A3B0WES8-F1
#
_cell.length_a   1.000
_cell.length_b   1.000
_cell.length_c   1.000
_cell.angle_alpha   90.00
_cell.angle_beta   90.00
_cell.angle_gamma   90.00
#
_symmetry.space_group_name_H-M   'P 1'
#
loop_
_entity.id
_entity.type
_entity.pdbx_description
1 polymer ?
#
loop_
_entity_poly.entity_id
_entity_poly.type
_entity_poly.pdbx_seq_one_letter_code
_entity_poly.pdbx_strand_id
1 'polypeptide(L)'
;DEPDTHANVHIIEVDDWDDETRLINEKETLGLYLTGHPITRYEQELRNFTECRFSKVPGLVPESERGGQGGGYGGYRKKNKKQYCLAGLLIGMRVRKTKTGSKIVTGVLDDRTARVEVVLYEDVYEQFSHALVKDKVCVVVGSVSYDDFNAAYSINATTVYTMTQARERFSRGLQIKFDRSQANGSWSDVDITQQLTEVLHTYREGNCPINIEYNSGTDISQFVLGKEWNVVPSDDLLVRLDKVFGSEQIQIMY
;
A
#
# COMPACT_ATOMS: atom_id res chain seq x y z
N ASP A 1 61.81 -9.23 7.75
CA ASP A 1 60.34 -9.24 7.76
C ASP A 1 59.85 -8.42 8.94
N GLU A 2 59.69 -7.12 8.74
CA GLU A 2 58.96 -6.27 9.69
C GLU A 2 57.46 -6.56 9.55
N PRO A 3 56.70 -6.67 10.65
CA PRO A 3 55.28 -6.91 10.58
C PRO A 3 54.57 -5.64 10.09
N ASP A 4 53.72 -5.78 9.07
CA ASP A 4 52.85 -4.72 8.57
C ASP A 4 52.01 -4.14 9.72
N THR A 5 52.34 -2.92 10.14
CA THR A 5 51.54 -2.12 11.05
C THR A 5 50.23 -1.77 10.34
N HIS A 6 49.17 -2.54 10.59
CA HIS A 6 47.83 -2.21 10.07
C HIS A 6 47.45 -0.80 10.53
N ALA A 7 47.09 0.05 9.56
CA ALA A 7 46.66 1.42 9.81
C ALA A 7 45.49 1.42 10.82
N ASN A 8 45.56 2.29 11.84
CA ASN A 8 44.45 2.51 12.76
C ASN A 8 43.24 3.00 11.96
N VAL A 9 42.30 2.09 11.68
CA VAL A 9 41.03 2.43 11.03
C VAL A 9 40.17 3.13 12.07
N HIS A 10 39.96 4.42 11.89
CA HIS A 10 39.07 5.19 12.73
C HIS A 10 37.63 4.88 12.33
N ILE A 11 36.96 4.03 13.09
CA ILE A 11 35.54 3.70 12.90
C ILE A 11 34.72 4.69 13.72
N ILE A 12 33.70 5.30 13.10
CA ILE A 12 32.69 6.11 13.79
C ILE A 12 31.45 5.24 13.86
N GLU A 13 30.97 4.97 15.08
CA GLU A 13 29.67 4.33 15.27
C GLU A 13 28.57 5.34 14.97
N VAL A 14 27.63 4.93 14.12
CA VAL A 14 26.43 5.68 13.75
C VAL A 14 25.24 4.74 13.87
N ASP A 15 24.05 5.31 14.06
CA ASP A 15 22.82 4.52 14.08
C ASP A 15 22.60 3.80 12.75
N ASP A 16 22.01 2.60 12.82
CA ASP A 16 21.62 1.86 11.64
C ASP A 16 20.58 2.64 10.82
N TRP A 17 20.62 2.46 9.49
CA TRP A 17 19.61 3.03 8.61
C TRP A 17 18.23 2.48 8.91
N ASP A 18 17.21 3.33 8.77
CA ASP A 18 15.83 2.88 8.72
C ASP A 18 15.60 1.90 7.55
N ASP A 19 14.57 1.08 7.67
CA ASP A 19 14.26 0.04 6.68
C ASP A 19 14.04 0.59 5.27
N GLU A 20 13.43 1.77 5.11
CA GLU A 20 13.19 2.35 3.79
C GLU A 20 14.50 2.78 3.13
N THR A 21 15.33 3.53 3.86
CA THR A 21 16.66 3.94 3.40
C THR A 21 17.54 2.75 3.04
N ARG A 22 17.55 1.72 3.89
CA ARG A 22 18.33 0.49 3.67
C ARG A 22 17.87 -0.25 2.41
N LEU A 23 16.55 -0.43 2.22
CA LEU A 23 16.01 -1.10 1.03
C LEU A 23 16.26 -0.31 -0.26
N ILE A 24 16.19 1.03 -0.20
CA ILE A 24 16.55 1.90 -1.34
C ILE A 24 18.02 1.68 -1.71
N ASN A 25 18.93 1.75 -0.73
CA ASN A 25 20.37 1.59 -0.98
C ASN A 25 20.73 0.17 -1.48
N GLU A 26 20.05 -0.87 -0.98
CA GLU A 26 20.17 -2.24 -1.52
C GLU A 26 19.75 -2.29 -2.98
N LYS A 27 18.61 -1.68 -3.31
CA LYS A 27 18.09 -1.66 -4.69
C LYS A 27 19.01 -0.90 -5.64
N GLU A 28 19.56 0.24 -5.21
CA GLU A 28 20.48 1.04 -6.01
C GLU A 28 21.83 0.34 -6.22
N THR A 29 22.36 -0.31 -5.19
CA THR A 29 23.69 -0.93 -5.24
C THR A 29 23.67 -2.31 -5.90
N LEU A 30 22.68 -3.14 -5.56
CA LEU A 30 22.60 -4.55 -5.99
C LEU A 30 21.61 -4.77 -7.14
N GLY A 31 20.76 -3.79 -7.44
CA GLY A 31 19.68 -3.93 -8.42
C GLY A 31 18.48 -4.76 -7.92
N LEU A 32 18.49 -5.21 -6.66
CA LEU A 32 17.44 -6.01 -6.03
C LEU A 32 17.32 -5.72 -4.54
N TYR A 33 16.17 -6.06 -3.94
CA TYR A 33 15.98 -6.05 -2.49
C TYR A 33 16.42 -7.41 -1.95
N LEU A 34 17.42 -7.43 -1.08
CA LEU A 34 18.05 -8.67 -0.61
C LEU A 34 17.46 -9.13 0.72
N THR A 35 17.32 -8.18 1.65
CA THR A 35 17.00 -8.45 3.06
C THR A 35 15.50 -8.33 3.37
N GLY A 36 14.73 -7.74 2.47
CA GLY A 36 13.31 -7.46 2.66
C GLY A 36 12.58 -7.11 1.37
N HIS A 37 11.35 -6.64 1.48
CA HIS A 37 10.57 -6.17 0.34
C HIS A 37 9.75 -4.94 0.74
N PRO A 38 9.72 -3.85 -0.04
CA PRO A 38 8.98 -2.63 0.32
C PRO A 38 7.50 -2.85 0.65
N ILE A 39 6.87 -3.89 0.10
CA ILE A 39 5.47 -4.23 0.43
C ILE A 39 5.27 -4.71 1.87
N THR A 40 6.33 -5.21 2.51
CA THR A 40 6.25 -5.85 3.83
C THR A 40 5.71 -4.90 4.89
N ARG A 41 6.06 -3.61 4.84
CA ARG A 41 5.53 -2.59 5.76
C ARG A 41 4.01 -2.46 5.73
N TYR A 42 3.38 -2.79 4.59
CA TYR A 42 1.94 -2.69 4.40
C TYR A 42 1.22 -4.04 4.48
N GLU A 43 1.92 -5.16 4.71
CA GLU A 43 1.31 -6.50 4.66
C GLU A 43 0.12 -6.64 5.61
N GLN A 44 0.17 -6.02 6.79
CA GLN A 44 -0.91 -6.08 7.77
C GLN A 44 -2.15 -5.30 7.32
N GLU A 45 -1.94 -4.11 6.73
CA GLU A 45 -3.02 -3.28 6.19
C GLU A 45 -3.69 -3.94 4.98
N LEU A 46 -2.88 -4.42 4.03
CA LEU A 46 -3.33 -5.03 2.78
C LEU A 46 -4.24 -6.24 3.02
N ARG A 47 -4.00 -7.02 4.07
CA ARG A 47 -4.83 -8.19 4.42
C ARG A 47 -6.30 -7.84 4.69
N ASN A 48 -6.60 -6.60 5.06
CA ASN A 48 -7.96 -6.20 5.40
C ASN A 48 -8.83 -5.94 4.17
N PHE A 49 -8.23 -5.62 3.02
CA PHE A 49 -8.99 -5.21 1.83
C PHE A 49 -8.53 -5.84 0.51
N THR A 50 -7.49 -6.68 0.52
CA THR A 50 -7.11 -7.48 -0.66
C THR A 50 -7.63 -8.91 -0.58
N GLU A 51 -8.06 -9.53 -1.69
CA GLU A 51 -8.64 -10.88 -1.60
C GLU A 51 -7.57 -11.97 -1.42
N CYS A 52 -6.41 -11.84 -2.05
CA CYS A 52 -5.33 -12.80 -1.89
C CYS A 52 -3.96 -12.26 -2.34
N ARG A 53 -2.92 -13.02 -2.01
CA ARG A 53 -1.57 -12.88 -2.58
C ARG A 53 -1.51 -13.32 -4.03
N PHE A 54 -0.53 -12.82 -4.79
CA PHE A 54 -0.36 -13.13 -6.21
C PHE A 54 -0.11 -14.61 -6.49
N SER A 55 0.60 -15.32 -5.62
CA SER A 55 0.74 -16.79 -5.70
C SER A 55 -0.60 -17.55 -5.74
N LYS A 56 -1.69 -16.94 -5.26
CA LYS A 56 -3.04 -17.53 -5.26
C LYS A 56 -3.95 -16.99 -6.37
N VAL A 57 -3.48 -16.04 -7.19
CA VAL A 57 -4.22 -15.51 -8.34
C VAL A 57 -4.71 -16.58 -9.30
N PRO A 58 -3.96 -17.67 -9.60
CA PRO A 58 -4.49 -18.75 -10.42
C PRO A 58 -5.85 -19.27 -9.93
N GLY A 59 -6.03 -19.35 -8.60
CA GLY A 59 -7.27 -19.78 -7.95
C GLY A 59 -8.49 -18.87 -8.17
N LEU A 60 -8.29 -17.62 -8.59
CA LEU A 60 -9.36 -16.64 -8.80
C LEU A 60 -10.09 -16.80 -10.14
N VAL A 61 -9.46 -17.43 -11.13
CA VAL A 61 -10.06 -17.69 -12.43
C VAL A 61 -10.77 -19.05 -12.38
N PRO A 62 -12.08 -19.15 -12.67
CA PRO A 62 -12.77 -20.44 -12.74
C PRO A 62 -12.15 -21.35 -13.80
N GLU A 63 -12.16 -22.67 -13.61
CA GLU A 63 -11.59 -23.63 -14.57
C GLU A 63 -12.19 -23.49 -15.98
N SER A 64 -13.47 -23.13 -16.08
CA SER A 64 -14.15 -22.86 -17.35
C SER A 64 -13.56 -21.68 -18.13
N GLU A 65 -12.81 -20.80 -17.48
CA GLU A 65 -12.12 -19.65 -18.10
C GLU A 65 -10.61 -19.89 -18.29
N ARG A 66 -10.06 -20.99 -17.79
CA ARG A 66 -8.62 -21.33 -17.85
C ARG A 66 -8.21 -22.09 -19.12
N GLY A 67 -9.12 -22.34 -20.05
CA GLY A 67 -8.79 -23.03 -21.30
C GLY A 67 -9.80 -22.76 -22.41
N GLY A 68 -9.31 -22.22 -23.53
CA GLY A 68 -10.04 -22.13 -24.80
C GLY A 68 -10.36 -23.47 -25.48
N GLN A 69 -10.49 -24.58 -24.75
CA GLN A 69 -10.95 -25.87 -25.30
C GLN A 69 -12.48 -25.95 -25.31
N GLY A 70 -13.07 -25.06 -26.11
CA GLY A 70 -14.44 -25.13 -26.58
C GLY A 70 -14.45 -24.74 -28.05
N GLY A 71 -13.93 -25.63 -28.90
CA GLY A 71 -14.05 -25.48 -30.34
C GLY A 71 -15.54 -25.50 -30.73
N GLY A 72 -16.12 -24.33 -30.92
CA GLY A 72 -17.51 -24.19 -31.35
C GLY A 72 -18.15 -22.91 -30.84
N TYR A 73 -18.36 -21.97 -31.76
CA TYR A 73 -19.37 -20.91 -31.72
C TYR A 73 -19.70 -20.29 -30.35
N GLY A 74 -19.14 -19.11 -30.09
CA GLY A 74 -19.76 -18.15 -29.18
C GLY A 74 -19.52 -18.40 -27.70
N GLY A 75 -18.26 -18.44 -27.28
CA GLY A 75 -17.92 -18.19 -25.88
C GLY A 75 -18.33 -16.76 -25.51
N TYR A 76 -19.51 -16.61 -24.89
CA TYR A 76 -19.98 -15.34 -24.38
C TYR A 76 -18.90 -14.75 -23.47
N ARG A 77 -18.19 -13.73 -23.97
CA ARG A 77 -17.30 -12.88 -23.17
C ARG A 77 -18.18 -12.33 -22.05
N LYS A 78 -18.09 -12.93 -20.85
CA LYS A 78 -18.98 -12.58 -19.74
C LYS A 78 -18.80 -11.09 -19.48
N LYS A 79 -19.85 -10.32 -19.78
CA LYS A 79 -19.77 -8.85 -19.83
C LYS A 79 -19.39 -8.25 -18.46
N ASN A 80 -19.65 -8.98 -17.38
CA ASN A 80 -19.22 -8.66 -16.02
C ASN A 80 -18.33 -9.78 -15.47
N LYS A 81 -17.01 -9.66 -15.68
CA LYS A 81 -16.03 -10.44 -14.93
C LYS A 81 -16.00 -9.96 -13.48
N LYS A 82 -15.81 -10.89 -12.54
CA LYS A 82 -15.63 -10.55 -11.12
C LYS A 82 -14.39 -9.67 -10.97
N GLN A 83 -14.53 -8.61 -10.19
CA GLN A 83 -13.45 -7.70 -9.83
C GLN A 83 -12.81 -8.18 -8.54
N TYR A 84 -11.50 -8.01 -8.45
CA TYR A 84 -10.66 -8.34 -7.31
C TYR A 84 -9.75 -7.15 -6.99
N CYS A 85 -9.61 -6.83 -5.72
CA CYS A 85 -8.65 -5.91 -5.13
C CYS A 85 -7.33 -6.62 -4.76
N LEU A 86 -6.28 -6.37 -5.52
CA LEU A 86 -4.97 -6.97 -5.32
C LEU A 86 -3.93 -5.87 -5.13
N ALA A 87 -2.79 -6.17 -4.51
CA ALA A 87 -1.76 -5.16 -4.27
C ALA A 87 -0.36 -5.71 -4.51
N GLY A 88 0.54 -4.83 -4.96
CA GLY A 88 1.91 -5.20 -5.27
C GLY A 88 2.81 -3.98 -5.43
N LEU A 89 4.11 -4.21 -5.34
CA LEU A 89 5.15 -3.23 -5.68
C LEU A 89 5.28 -3.14 -7.21
N LEU A 90 5.16 -1.94 -7.77
CA LEU A 90 5.34 -1.73 -9.21
C LEU A 90 6.82 -1.78 -9.60
N ILE A 91 7.25 -2.87 -10.20
CA ILE A 91 8.66 -3.09 -10.60
C ILE A 91 9.01 -2.34 -11.88
N GLY A 92 8.07 -2.25 -12.80
CA GLY A 92 8.30 -1.61 -14.09
C GLY A 92 7.02 -1.58 -14.93
N MET A 93 7.07 -0.75 -15.97
CA MET A 93 5.93 -0.49 -16.84
C MET A 93 6.39 -0.30 -18.27
N ARG A 94 5.59 -0.79 -19.23
CA ARG A 94 5.80 -0.63 -20.66
C ARG A 94 4.55 -0.04 -21.29
N VAL A 95 4.72 0.90 -22.22
CA VAL A 95 3.62 1.48 -23.00
C VAL A 95 3.71 0.92 -24.42
N ARG A 96 2.58 0.44 -24.94
CA ARG A 96 2.44 -0.04 -26.31
C ARG A 96 1.28 0.69 -26.97
N LYS A 97 1.39 0.95 -28.27
CA LYS A 97 0.26 1.45 -29.07
C LYS A 97 -0.43 0.28 -29.76
N THR A 98 -1.75 0.27 -29.76
CA THR A 98 -2.54 -0.68 -30.54
C THR A 98 -2.48 -0.32 -32.02
N LYS A 99 -2.98 -1.23 -32.87
CA LYS A 99 -3.16 -0.97 -34.30
C LYS A 99 -4.08 0.22 -34.59
N THR A 100 -4.98 0.55 -33.67
CA THR A 100 -5.91 1.69 -33.75
C THR A 100 -5.32 2.98 -33.19
N GLY A 101 -4.10 2.95 -32.65
CA GLY A 101 -3.40 4.12 -32.10
C GLY A 101 -3.55 4.30 -30.59
N SER A 102 -4.54 3.65 -29.96
CA SER A 102 -4.78 3.72 -28.51
C SER A 102 -3.62 3.16 -27.71
N LYS A 103 -3.37 3.75 -26.53
CA LYS A 103 -2.32 3.28 -25.61
C LYS A 103 -2.81 2.10 -24.77
N ILE A 104 -1.97 1.08 -24.65
CA ILE A 104 -2.09 0.04 -23.65
C ILE A 104 -0.82 0.09 -22.80
N VAL A 105 -1.03 0.16 -21.49
CA VAL A 105 0.05 0.19 -20.52
C VAL A 105 0.06 -1.12 -19.76
N THR A 106 1.21 -1.74 -19.69
CA THR A 106 1.43 -2.96 -18.93
C THR A 106 2.41 -2.68 -17.80
N GLY A 107 2.00 -2.90 -16.56
CA GLY A 107 2.86 -2.92 -15.38
C GLY A 107 3.17 -4.36 -14.93
N VAL A 108 4.26 -4.54 -14.18
CA VAL A 108 4.55 -5.77 -13.44
C VAL A 108 4.51 -5.46 -11.96
N LEU A 109 3.61 -6.11 -11.23
CA LEU A 109 3.51 -6.02 -9.79
C LEU A 109 4.14 -7.24 -9.11
N ASP A 110 4.82 -7.00 -7.99
CA ASP A 110 5.47 -8.02 -7.15
C ASP A 110 4.95 -7.92 -5.71
N ASP A 111 4.47 -9.03 -5.14
CA ASP A 111 4.01 -9.12 -3.75
C ASP A 111 4.89 -10.01 -2.88
N ARG A 112 6.13 -10.29 -3.32
CA ARG A 112 7.08 -11.26 -2.76
C ARG A 112 6.71 -12.73 -2.99
N THR A 113 5.46 -13.06 -3.29
CA THR A 113 5.05 -14.46 -3.54
C THR A 113 4.99 -14.82 -5.00
N ALA A 114 4.64 -13.88 -5.87
CA ALA A 114 4.72 -14.01 -7.31
C ALA A 114 4.75 -12.62 -7.97
N ARG A 115 5.00 -12.61 -9.27
CA ARG A 115 4.82 -11.44 -10.12
C ARG A 115 3.61 -11.62 -11.01
N VAL A 116 2.81 -10.58 -11.17
CA VAL A 116 1.63 -10.59 -12.03
C VAL A 116 1.64 -9.36 -12.93
N GLU A 117 1.30 -9.59 -14.20
CA GLU A 117 1.16 -8.53 -15.19
C GLU A 117 -0.16 -7.78 -14.96
N VAL A 118 -0.12 -6.46 -14.87
CA VAL A 118 -1.31 -5.60 -14.81
C VAL A 118 -1.43 -4.84 -16.12
N VAL A 119 -2.58 -4.91 -16.74
CA VAL A 119 -2.90 -4.25 -17.99
C VAL A 119 -3.87 -3.10 -17.71
N LEU A 120 -3.51 -1.91 -18.18
CA LEU A 120 -4.34 -0.71 -18.14
C LEU A 120 -4.60 -0.25 -19.57
N TYR A 121 -5.87 -0.06 -19.90
CA TYR A 121 -6.28 0.58 -21.14
C TYR A 121 -6.16 2.09 -21.03
N GLU A 122 -6.22 2.78 -22.17
CA GLU A 122 -5.95 4.21 -22.30
C GLU A 122 -6.73 5.08 -21.30
N ASP A 123 -8.03 4.84 -21.18
CA ASP A 123 -8.94 5.54 -20.26
C ASP A 123 -8.54 5.36 -18.79
N VAL A 124 -8.30 4.12 -18.37
CA VAL A 124 -7.89 3.79 -17.00
C VAL A 124 -6.50 4.37 -16.72
N TYR A 125 -5.57 4.26 -17.67
CA TYR A 125 -4.22 4.79 -17.51
C TYR A 125 -4.22 6.32 -17.40
N GLU A 126 -4.98 7.03 -18.23
CA GLU A 126 -5.10 8.48 -18.16
C GLU A 126 -5.64 8.92 -16.79
N GLN A 127 -6.63 8.21 -16.26
CA GLN A 127 -7.23 8.53 -14.96
C GLN A 127 -6.32 8.21 -13.76
N PHE A 128 -5.53 7.13 -13.81
CA PHE A 128 -4.80 6.62 -12.64
C PHE A 128 -3.28 6.59 -12.80
N SER A 129 -2.73 7.23 -13.83
CA SER A 129 -1.28 7.28 -14.09
C SER A 129 -0.46 7.80 -12.91
N HIS A 130 -1.00 8.73 -12.11
CA HIS A 130 -0.34 9.28 -10.91
C HIS A 130 -0.11 8.22 -9.81
N ALA A 131 -0.91 7.15 -9.79
CA ALA A 131 -0.77 6.07 -8.81
C ALA A 131 0.25 5.00 -9.24
N LEU A 132 0.69 5.03 -10.51
CA LEU A 132 1.62 4.06 -11.09
C LEU A 132 3.07 4.57 -11.01
N VAL A 133 3.58 4.66 -9.79
CA VAL A 133 4.97 5.09 -9.54
C VAL A 133 5.86 3.86 -9.40
N LYS A 134 6.94 3.80 -10.19
CA LYS A 134 7.93 2.74 -10.10
C LYS A 134 8.50 2.66 -8.68
N ASP A 135 8.73 1.44 -8.20
CA ASP A 135 9.27 1.16 -6.86
C ASP A 135 8.36 1.67 -5.72
N LYS A 136 7.07 1.89 -6.00
CA LYS A 136 6.02 2.15 -4.99
C LYS A 136 4.93 1.08 -5.04
N VAL A 137 4.33 0.84 -3.88
CA VAL A 137 3.21 -0.10 -3.73
C VAL A 137 1.94 0.56 -4.23
N CYS A 138 1.18 -0.17 -5.04
CA CYS A 138 -0.15 0.23 -5.46
C CYS A 138 -1.16 -0.89 -5.25
N VAL A 139 -2.42 -0.50 -5.13
CA VAL A 139 -3.57 -1.38 -5.00
C VAL A 139 -4.38 -1.29 -6.29
N VAL A 140 -4.64 -2.41 -6.91
CA VAL A 140 -5.32 -2.53 -8.20
C VAL A 140 -6.64 -3.26 -8.01
N VAL A 141 -7.73 -2.64 -8.43
CA VAL A 141 -9.02 -3.31 -8.60
C VAL A 141 -9.19 -3.66 -10.06
N GLY A 142 -9.36 -4.94 -10.36
CA GLY A 142 -9.43 -5.43 -11.73
C GLY A 142 -9.97 -6.85 -11.86
N SER A 143 -10.17 -7.27 -13.10
CA SER A 143 -10.54 -8.65 -13.40
C SER A 143 -9.29 -9.47 -13.76
N VAL A 144 -9.21 -10.70 -13.26
CA VAL A 144 -8.13 -11.61 -13.61
C VAL A 144 -8.47 -12.34 -14.91
N SER A 145 -7.51 -12.40 -15.82
CA SER A 145 -7.56 -13.19 -17.05
C SER A 145 -6.37 -14.14 -17.12
N TYR A 146 -6.57 -15.27 -17.78
CA TYR A 146 -5.51 -16.16 -18.19
C TYR A 146 -5.23 -15.96 -19.68
N ASP A 147 -3.95 -15.81 -20.04
CA ASP A 147 -3.49 -15.73 -21.42
C ASP A 147 -2.92 -17.10 -21.82
N ASP A 148 -3.66 -17.81 -22.69
CA ASP A 148 -3.27 -19.12 -23.20
C ASP A 148 -1.94 -19.08 -23.98
N PHE A 149 -1.61 -17.97 -24.64
CA PHE A 149 -0.40 -17.86 -25.46
C PHE A 149 0.87 -17.77 -24.61
N ASN A 150 0.81 -16.97 -23.55
CA ASN A 150 1.93 -16.78 -22.63
C ASN A 150 1.87 -17.72 -21.40
N ALA A 151 0.83 -18.55 -21.31
CA ALA A 151 0.52 -19.40 -20.16
C ALA A 151 0.61 -18.65 -18.81
N ALA A 152 0.12 -17.41 -18.78
CA ALA A 152 0.31 -16.48 -17.67
C ALA A 152 -1.01 -15.82 -17.25
N TYR A 153 -1.12 -15.50 -15.97
CA TYR A 153 -2.23 -14.71 -15.45
C TYR A 153 -1.91 -13.22 -15.52
N SER A 154 -2.92 -12.42 -15.85
CA SER A 154 -2.86 -10.97 -15.87
C SER A 154 -4.09 -10.35 -15.22
N ILE A 155 -3.94 -9.13 -14.71
CA ILE A 155 -5.01 -8.35 -14.11
C ILE A 155 -5.35 -7.22 -15.09
N ASN A 156 -6.57 -7.19 -15.61
CA ASN A 156 -7.08 -6.03 -16.34
C ASN A 156 -7.61 -5.02 -15.32
N ALA A 157 -6.84 -3.97 -15.07
CA ALA A 157 -7.16 -2.95 -14.07
C ALA A 157 -8.35 -2.11 -14.51
N THR A 158 -9.26 -1.86 -13.57
CA THR A 158 -10.36 -0.89 -13.70
C THR A 158 -10.09 0.34 -12.82
N THR A 159 -9.37 0.18 -11.72
CA THR A 159 -9.00 1.26 -10.81
C THR A 159 -7.65 0.96 -10.18
N VAL A 160 -6.85 2.00 -9.94
CA VAL A 160 -5.57 1.90 -9.21
C VAL A 160 -5.53 2.96 -8.12
N TYR A 161 -5.08 2.57 -6.93
CA TYR A 161 -4.91 3.43 -5.78
C TYR A 161 -3.45 3.42 -5.33
N THR A 162 -2.94 4.58 -4.91
CA THR A 162 -1.79 4.62 -4.01
C THR A 162 -2.18 4.03 -2.64
N MET A 163 -1.21 3.69 -1.79
CA MET A 163 -1.52 3.24 -0.43
C MET A 163 -2.35 4.27 0.37
N THR A 164 -2.05 5.56 0.24
CA THR A 164 -2.84 6.64 0.85
C THR A 164 -4.30 6.62 0.36
N GLN A 165 -4.51 6.52 -0.95
CA GLN A 165 -5.86 6.46 -1.54
C GLN A 165 -6.59 5.17 -1.14
N ALA A 166 -5.88 4.05 -1.01
CA ALA A 166 -6.45 2.79 -0.56
C ALA A 166 -6.91 2.90 0.91
N ARG A 167 -6.13 3.53 1.78
CA ARG A 167 -6.56 3.81 3.17
C ARG A 167 -7.80 4.69 3.19
N GLU A 168 -7.84 5.79 2.44
CA GLU A 168 -9.05 6.64 2.38
C GLU A 168 -10.28 5.87 1.90
N ARG A 169 -10.09 4.96 0.95
CA ARG A 169 -11.18 4.24 0.30
C ARG A 169 -11.73 3.09 1.14
N PHE A 170 -10.85 2.33 1.77
CA PHE A 170 -11.19 1.06 2.43
C PHE A 170 -11.23 1.16 3.95
N SER A 171 -10.73 2.24 4.56
CA SER A 171 -10.84 2.44 6.01
C SER A 171 -12.22 2.92 6.43
N ARG A 172 -12.60 2.57 7.65
CA ARG A 172 -13.72 3.16 8.41
C ARG A 172 -13.30 4.39 9.19
N GLY A 173 -11.99 4.59 9.38
CA GLY A 173 -11.43 5.75 10.06
C GLY A 173 -10.02 5.49 10.61
N LEU A 174 -9.37 6.58 11.02
CA LEU A 174 -8.12 6.57 11.77
C LEU A 174 -8.45 6.69 13.25
N GLN A 175 -8.18 5.63 14.00
CA GLN A 175 -8.39 5.59 15.43
C GLN A 175 -7.15 6.09 16.18
N ILE A 176 -7.38 6.98 17.12
CA ILE A 176 -6.39 7.48 18.07
C ILE A 176 -6.86 7.09 19.47
N LYS A 177 -6.06 6.27 20.14
CA LYS A 177 -6.31 5.80 21.51
C LYS A 177 -5.65 6.74 22.51
N PHE A 178 -6.37 7.00 23.58
CA PHE A 178 -5.91 7.81 24.70
C PHE A 178 -6.19 7.05 25.98
N ASP A 179 -5.16 6.78 26.76
CA ASP A 179 -5.29 6.11 28.05
C ASP A 179 -4.89 7.05 29.19
N ARG A 180 -5.82 7.26 30.13
CA ARG A 180 -5.58 8.08 31.32
C ARG A 180 -4.45 7.52 32.20
N SER A 181 -4.23 6.22 32.23
CA SER A 181 -3.19 5.58 33.05
C SER A 181 -1.77 5.74 32.48
N GLN A 182 -1.66 5.83 31.15
CA GLN A 182 -0.42 6.22 30.45
C GLN A 182 -0.16 7.73 30.60
N ALA A 183 -1.18 8.48 31.02
CA ALA A 183 -1.07 9.88 31.36
C ALA A 183 -0.60 10.10 32.80
N ASN A 184 0.68 9.81 33.06
CA ASN A 184 1.40 10.31 34.23
C ASN A 184 1.58 11.85 34.14
N GLY A 185 0.48 12.60 34.21
CA GLY A 185 0.44 14.06 34.36
C GLY A 185 0.48 14.90 33.09
N SER A 186 0.82 14.36 31.91
CA SER A 186 1.12 15.20 30.72
C SER A 186 -0.05 15.43 29.74
N TRP A 187 -1.13 14.64 29.76
CA TRP A 187 -2.10 14.61 28.65
C TRP A 187 -3.37 15.46 28.84
N SER A 188 -3.59 15.96 30.06
CA SER A 188 -4.57 17.02 30.32
C SER A 188 -4.02 18.42 30.05
N ASP A 189 -2.75 18.53 29.64
CA ASP A 189 -2.16 19.80 29.24
C ASP A 189 -2.73 20.24 27.89
N VAL A 190 -3.01 21.53 27.80
CA VAL A 190 -3.42 22.24 26.57
C VAL A 190 -2.51 21.88 25.38
N ASP A 191 -1.25 21.54 25.66
CA ASP A 191 -0.21 21.22 24.70
C ASP A 191 -0.56 20.03 23.77
N ILE A 192 -1.06 18.91 24.28
CA ILE A 192 -1.34 17.74 23.42
C ILE A 192 -2.54 17.95 22.52
N THR A 193 -3.59 18.58 23.02
CA THR A 193 -4.74 18.92 22.18
C THR A 193 -4.37 19.93 21.10
N GLN A 194 -3.47 20.86 21.40
CA GLN A 194 -2.88 21.77 20.44
C GLN A 194 -2.01 21.02 19.41
N GLN A 195 -1.09 20.16 19.84
CA GLN A 195 -0.25 19.35 18.95
C GLN A 195 -1.06 18.45 18.03
N LEU A 196 -2.09 17.76 18.56
CA LEU A 196 -3.03 16.98 17.74
C LEU A 196 -3.68 17.87 16.69
N THR A 197 -4.17 19.03 17.11
CA THR A 197 -4.83 19.98 16.22
C THR A 197 -3.89 20.44 15.11
N GLU A 198 -2.66 20.83 15.44
CA GLU A 198 -1.65 21.29 14.49
C GLU A 198 -1.26 20.19 13.49
N VAL A 199 -1.03 18.97 13.97
CA VAL A 199 -0.74 17.82 13.10
C VAL A 199 -1.91 17.57 12.16
N LEU A 200 -3.13 17.40 12.69
CA LEU A 200 -4.30 17.10 11.87
C LEU A 200 -4.59 18.23 10.85
N HIS A 201 -4.39 19.50 11.21
CA HIS A 201 -4.67 20.63 10.33
C HIS A 201 -3.91 20.56 8.99
N THR A 202 -2.68 20.06 9.03
CA THR A 202 -1.80 19.93 7.84
C THR A 202 -2.31 18.88 6.85
N TYR A 203 -3.10 17.90 7.29
CA TYR A 203 -3.59 16.79 6.47
C TYR A 203 -5.11 16.75 6.37
N ARG A 204 -5.78 17.86 6.68
CA ARG A 204 -7.22 18.01 6.43
C ARG A 204 -7.51 17.89 4.93
N GLU A 205 -8.80 17.81 4.59
CA GLU A 205 -9.32 17.67 3.22
C GLU A 205 -9.28 16.24 2.64
N GLY A 206 -9.02 15.24 3.48
CA GLY A 206 -9.22 13.85 3.09
C GLY A 206 -10.62 13.32 3.43
N ASN A 207 -10.82 12.04 3.17
CA ASN A 207 -12.10 11.36 3.41
C ASN A 207 -12.08 10.40 4.60
N CYS A 208 -10.95 10.30 5.31
CA CYS A 208 -10.80 9.38 6.45
C CYS A 208 -11.26 10.07 7.74
N PRO A 209 -12.32 9.58 8.42
CA PRO A 209 -12.75 10.15 9.70
C PRO A 209 -11.78 9.81 10.82
N ILE A 210 -11.65 10.72 11.79
CA ILE A 210 -10.87 10.49 13.01
C ILE A 210 -11.79 9.95 14.11
N ASN A 211 -11.41 8.80 14.67
CA ASN A 211 -12.08 8.19 15.81
C ASN A 211 -11.19 8.34 17.04
N ILE A 212 -11.73 8.89 18.11
CA ILE A 212 -11.04 8.97 19.40
C ILE A 212 -11.59 7.87 20.30
N GLU A 213 -10.71 7.00 20.78
CA GLU A 213 -11.00 6.05 21.85
C GLU A 213 -10.32 6.53 23.13
N TYR A 214 -11.11 6.91 24.11
CA TYR A 214 -10.62 7.39 25.40
C TYR A 214 -10.91 6.37 26.49
N ASN A 215 -9.85 5.85 27.10
CA ASN A 215 -9.90 5.01 28.30
C ASN A 215 -9.70 5.90 29.54
N SER A 216 -10.75 6.06 30.33
CA SER A 216 -10.73 6.85 31.57
C SER A 216 -10.06 6.12 32.75
N GLY A 217 -9.68 4.86 32.56
CA GLY A 217 -9.26 3.91 33.60
C GLY A 217 -10.42 3.10 34.20
N THR A 218 -11.67 3.57 34.06
CA THR A 218 -12.88 2.84 34.48
C THR A 218 -13.73 2.41 33.30
N ASP A 219 -13.75 3.22 32.24
CA ASP A 219 -14.62 3.05 31.09
C ASP A 219 -13.89 3.42 29.79
N ILE A 220 -14.36 2.84 28.69
CA ILE A 220 -13.89 3.17 27.34
C ILE A 220 -15.01 3.90 26.61
N SER A 221 -14.70 5.10 26.12
CA SER A 221 -15.60 5.92 25.32
C SER A 221 -15.03 6.13 23.92
N GLN A 222 -15.87 5.98 22.90
CA GLN A 222 -15.50 6.22 21.51
C GLN A 222 -16.34 7.35 20.92
N PHE A 223 -15.69 8.27 20.20
CA PHE A 223 -16.39 9.34 19.49
C PHE A 223 -15.68 9.67 18.18
N VAL A 224 -16.47 9.99 17.17
CA VAL A 224 -16.00 10.40 15.85
C VAL A 224 -15.93 11.92 15.82
N LEU A 225 -14.81 12.48 15.37
CA LEU A 225 -14.70 13.93 15.18
C LEU A 225 -15.62 14.41 14.03
N GLY A 226 -15.90 15.72 14.01
CA GLY A 226 -16.66 16.34 12.93
C GLY A 226 -15.99 16.15 11.56
N LYS A 227 -16.78 16.20 10.48
CA LYS A 227 -16.29 15.95 9.11
C LYS A 227 -15.17 16.91 8.68
N GLU A 228 -15.11 18.09 9.28
CA GLU A 228 -14.05 19.08 9.09
C GLU A 228 -12.67 18.61 9.59
N TRP A 229 -12.64 17.54 10.38
CA TRP A 229 -11.43 16.87 10.87
C TRP A 229 -11.08 15.61 10.07
N ASN A 230 -11.81 15.31 9.00
CA ASN A 230 -11.40 14.22 8.11
C ASN A 230 -10.02 14.53 7.52
N VAL A 231 -9.19 13.49 7.45
CA VAL A 231 -7.79 13.61 7.02
C VAL A 231 -7.48 12.74 5.83
N VAL A 232 -6.38 13.07 5.17
CA VAL A 232 -5.67 12.21 4.23
C VAL A 232 -4.72 11.30 5.04
N PRO A 233 -4.97 9.98 5.15
CA PRO A 233 -4.18 9.01 5.92
C PRO A 233 -2.87 8.64 5.19
N SER A 234 -2.03 9.64 4.97
CA SER A 234 -0.70 9.47 4.37
C SER A 234 0.27 8.80 5.33
N ASP A 235 1.34 8.20 4.80
CA ASP A 235 2.42 7.66 5.64
C ASP A 235 3.05 8.75 6.53
N ASP A 236 3.21 9.98 6.02
CA ASP A 236 3.76 11.10 6.78
C ASP A 236 2.85 11.49 7.96
N LEU A 237 1.53 11.51 7.77
CA LEU A 237 0.59 11.74 8.87
C LEU A 237 0.73 10.66 9.95
N LEU A 238 0.75 9.38 9.56
CA LEU A 238 0.87 8.27 10.51
C LEU A 238 2.17 8.34 11.28
N VAL A 239 3.30 8.58 10.60
CA VAL A 239 4.62 8.74 11.26
C VAL A 239 4.64 9.92 12.22
N ARG A 240 3.99 11.04 11.88
CA ARG A 240 3.90 12.20 12.79
C ARG A 240 3.03 11.91 14.00
N LEU A 241 1.89 11.26 13.80
CA LEU A 241 1.03 10.85 14.91
C LEU A 241 1.76 9.83 15.80
N ASP A 242 2.45 8.85 15.24
CA ASP A 242 3.24 7.87 16.01
C ASP A 242 4.34 8.55 16.83
N LYS A 243 5.00 9.57 16.29
CA LYS A 243 6.03 10.33 17.03
C LYS A 243 5.46 11.13 18.21
N VAL A 244 4.23 11.64 18.08
CA VAL A 244 3.59 12.47 19.11
C VAL A 244 2.88 11.60 20.15
N PHE A 245 2.19 10.55 19.73
CA PHE A 245 1.28 9.75 20.56
C PHE A 245 1.81 8.35 20.89
N GLY A 246 2.80 7.85 20.16
CA GLY A 246 3.28 6.47 20.24
C GLY A 246 2.54 5.54 19.27
N SER A 247 3.28 4.61 18.68
CA SER A 247 2.80 3.71 17.61
C SER A 247 1.68 2.76 18.03
N GLU A 248 1.56 2.42 19.32
CA GLU A 248 0.48 1.58 19.82
C GLU A 248 -0.87 2.31 19.93
N GLN A 249 -0.84 3.64 19.88
CA GLN A 249 -2.02 4.48 20.05
C GLN A 249 -2.73 4.79 18.73
N ILE A 250 -2.06 4.58 17.58
CA ILE A 250 -2.57 4.96 16.27
C ILE A 250 -2.91 3.70 15.47
N GLN A 251 -4.12 3.65 14.92
CA GLN A 251 -4.58 2.50 14.16
C GLN A 251 -5.53 2.88 13.03
N ILE A 252 -5.27 2.44 11.81
CA ILE A 252 -6.26 2.49 10.72
C ILE A 252 -7.27 1.36 10.92
N MET A 253 -8.56 1.70 10.92
CA MET A 253 -9.67 0.77 11.08
C MET A 253 -10.25 0.43 9.71
N TYR A 254 -10.44 -0.86 9.40
CA TYR A 254 -11.00 -1.38 8.13
C TYR A 254 -12.32 -2.13 8.36
#